data_AF-A0A964PCS3-F1
#
_entry.id   AF-A0A964PCS3-F1
#
_cell.length_a   1.000
_cell.length_b   1.000
_cell.length_c   1.000
_cell.angle_alpha   90.00
_cell.angle_beta   90.00
_cell.angle_gamma   90.00
#
_symmetry.space_group_name_H-M   'P 1'
#
loop_
_entity.id
_entity.type
_entity.pdbx_description
1 polymer ?
#
loop_
_entity_poly.entity_id
_entity_poly.type
_entity_poly.pdbx_seq_one_letter_code
_entity_poly.pdbx_strand_id
1 'polypeptide(L)'
;MKTGTLNRRTAAQFILLGWAVALAWLAQREFGKDEAATISEATIRLSPEAHFFTVNAADRQIGYASVTIDTMAAGFKLSEVMALDVPEADSIRRVTRRTELVLSRSLRLRSLGPLRS
;
A
#
# COMPACT_ATOMS: atom_id res chain seq x y z
N MET A 1 22.49 -36.82 36.80
CA MET A 1 22.24 -36.02 35.60
C MET A 1 20.74 -36.09 35.29
N LYS A 2 19.93 -35.17 35.83
CA LYS A 2 18.47 -35.17 35.63
C LYS A 2 18.19 -34.49 34.30
N THR A 3 17.89 -35.27 33.26
CA THR A 3 17.28 -34.77 32.04
C THR A 3 15.87 -34.31 32.39
N GLY A 4 15.72 -33.01 32.66
CA GLY A 4 14.41 -32.40 32.82
C GLY A 4 13.63 -32.62 31.53
N THR A 5 12.54 -33.38 31.61
CA THR A 5 11.64 -33.59 30.48
C THR A 5 11.13 -32.23 30.02
N LEU A 6 11.64 -31.76 28.88
CA LEU A 6 11.18 -30.53 28.25
C LEU A 6 9.67 -30.62 28.05
N ASN A 7 8.93 -29.80 28.78
CA ASN A 7 7.49 -29.68 28.60
C ASN A 7 7.25 -29.29 27.13
N ARG A 8 6.40 -30.06 26.43
CA ARG A 8 6.11 -29.84 25.01
C ARG A 8 5.67 -28.39 24.74
N ARG A 9 5.04 -27.76 25.74
CA ARG A 9 4.61 -26.37 25.71
C ARG A 9 5.78 -25.37 25.66
N THR A 10 6.84 -25.58 26.45
CA THR A 10 8.04 -24.71 26.40
C THR A 10 8.79 -24.90 25.10
N ALA A 11 8.91 -26.14 24.61
CA ALA A 11 9.53 -26.42 23.31
C ALA A 11 8.78 -25.70 22.16
N ALA A 12 7.44 -25.76 22.16
CA ALA A 12 6.62 -25.06 21.17
C ALA A 12 6.79 -23.53 21.23
N GLN A 13 6.88 -22.94 22.42
CA GLN A 13 7.10 -21.50 22.58
C GLN A 13 8.45 -21.05 22.01
N PHE A 14 9.52 -21.81 22.22
CA PHE A 14 10.83 -21.49 21.65
C PHE A 14 10.85 -21.59 20.13
N ILE A 15 10.18 -22.59 19.56
CA ILE A 15 10.05 -22.73 18.11
C ILE A 15 9.29 -21.54 17.51
N LEU A 16 8.19 -21.14 18.13
CA LEU A 16 7.38 -19.99 17.67
C LEU A 16 8.15 -18.67 17.79
N LEU A 17 8.87 -18.46 18.89
CA LEU A 17 9.72 -17.27 19.05
C LEU A 17 10.85 -17.24 18.03
N GLY A 18 11.51 -18.37 17.78
CA GLY A 18 12.53 -18.48 16.75
C GLY A 18 11.98 -18.14 15.36
N TRP A 19 10.79 -18.64 15.04
CA TRP A 19 10.09 -18.28 13.81
C TRP A 19 9.73 -16.80 13.74
N ALA A 20 9.18 -16.21 14.80
CA ALA A 20 8.84 -14.79 14.84
C ALA A 20 10.08 -13.90 14.63
N VAL A 21 11.21 -14.25 15.24
CA VAL A 21 12.48 -13.53 15.05
C VAL A 21 13.01 -13.70 13.62
N ALA A 22 12.99 -14.92 13.08
CA ALA A 22 13.43 -15.16 11.71
C ALA A 22 12.56 -14.43 10.68
N LEU A 23 11.23 -14.39 10.89
CA LEU A 23 10.30 -13.65 10.05
C LEU A 23 10.50 -12.14 10.18
N ALA A 24 10.67 -11.62 11.39
CA ALA A 24 10.95 -10.20 11.61
C ALA A 24 12.27 -9.79 10.94
N TRP A 25 13.29 -10.64 11.04
CA TRP A 25 14.58 -10.40 10.38
C TRP A 25 14.47 -10.49 8.86
N LEU A 26 13.75 -11.47 8.33
CA LEU A 26 13.50 -11.60 6.90
C LEU A 26 12.74 -10.38 6.37
N ALA A 27 11.68 -9.95 7.07
CA ALA A 27 10.92 -8.75 6.74
C ALA A 27 11.83 -7.51 6.72
N GLN A 28 12.63 -7.30 7.77
CA GLN A 28 13.57 -6.18 7.82
C GLN A 28 14.58 -6.22 6.67
N ARG A 29 15.00 -7.41 6.24
CA ARG A 29 15.96 -7.60 5.15
C ARG A 29 15.32 -7.41 3.78
N GLU A 30 14.08 -7.83 3.60
CA GLU A 30 13.38 -7.76 2.32
C GLU A 30 12.83 -6.35 2.07
N PHE A 31 12.11 -5.78 3.03
CA PHE A 31 11.59 -4.41 2.92
C PHE A 31 12.68 -3.34 3.05
N GLY A 32 13.84 -3.68 3.61
CA GLY A 32 14.97 -2.76 3.74
C GLY A 32 15.89 -2.71 2.52
N LYS A 33 15.85 -3.70 1.62
CA LYS A 33 16.70 -3.74 0.43
C LYS A 33 16.06 -2.97 -0.72
N ASP A 34 16.49 -1.72 -0.87
CA ASP A 34 16.63 -1.02 -2.15
C ASP A 34 15.44 -0.99 -3.11
N GLU A 35 14.22 -1.16 -2.61
CA GLU A 35 13.02 -0.90 -3.42
C GLU A 35 13.05 0.54 -3.96
N ALA A 36 13.47 1.51 -3.13
CA ALA A 36 13.65 2.90 -3.56
C ALA A 36 14.73 3.10 -4.64
N ALA A 37 15.78 2.28 -4.67
CA ALA A 37 16.85 2.39 -5.66
C ALA A 37 16.42 1.75 -7.00
N THR A 38 15.83 0.55 -6.97
CA THR A 38 15.26 -0.12 -8.14
C THR A 38 14.10 0.66 -8.74
N ILE A 39 13.23 1.22 -7.90
CA ILE A 39 12.18 2.12 -8.33
C ILE A 39 12.78 3.36 -9.03
N SER A 40 13.86 3.95 -8.50
CA SER A 40 14.43 5.17 -9.08
C SER A 40 14.92 4.99 -10.53
N GLU A 41 15.47 3.81 -10.87
CA GLU A 41 15.89 3.49 -12.24
C GLU A 41 14.69 3.24 -13.17
N ALA A 42 13.65 2.53 -12.71
CA ALA A 42 12.41 2.32 -13.45
C ALA A 42 11.65 3.64 -13.68
N THR A 43 11.75 4.56 -12.73
CA THR A 43 11.07 5.86 -12.71
C THR A 43 11.54 6.81 -13.81
N ILE A 44 12.78 6.66 -14.30
CA ILE A 44 13.32 7.43 -15.44
C ILE A 44 12.46 7.25 -16.71
N ARG A 45 11.64 6.18 -16.77
CA ARG A 45 10.82 5.80 -17.92
C ARG A 45 9.30 5.80 -17.65
N LEU A 46 8.83 6.40 -16.56
CA LEU A 46 7.39 6.52 -16.33
C LEU A 46 6.78 7.51 -17.33
N SER A 47 6.12 6.97 -18.34
CA SER A 47 5.23 7.72 -19.23
C SER A 47 4.02 8.20 -18.42
N PRO A 48 3.46 9.38 -18.74
CA PRO A 48 2.19 9.81 -18.17
C PRO A 48 1.12 8.76 -18.44
N GLU A 49 0.40 8.34 -17.40
CA GLU A 49 -0.58 7.26 -17.51
C GLU A 49 -1.77 7.51 -16.59
N ALA A 50 -2.95 7.04 -17.03
CA ALA A 50 -4.17 7.04 -16.25
C ALA A 50 -4.78 5.64 -16.23
N HIS A 51 -4.98 5.11 -15.02
CA HIS A 51 -5.62 3.82 -14.79
C HIS A 51 -7.02 4.04 -14.21
N PHE A 52 -8.00 3.32 -14.75
CA PHE A 52 -9.39 3.38 -14.31
C PHE A 52 -9.82 2.02 -13.78
N PHE A 53 -10.43 2.03 -12.62
CA PHE A 53 -10.89 0.84 -11.90
C PHE A 53 -12.37 0.97 -11.58
N THR A 54 -13.08 -0.14 -11.65
CA THR A 54 -14.43 -0.25 -11.09
C THR A 54 -14.34 -0.66 -9.63
N VAL A 55 -15.26 -0.17 -8.81
CA VAL A 55 -15.39 -0.59 -7.41
C VAL A 55 -16.70 -1.34 -7.27
N ASN A 56 -16.63 -2.61 -6.89
CA ASN A 56 -17.79 -3.48 -6.75
C ASN A 56 -18.01 -3.87 -5.28
N ALA A 57 -19.27 -3.94 -4.86
CA ALA A 57 -19.69 -4.61 -3.63
C ALA A 57 -20.48 -5.85 -4.01
N ALA A 58 -19.93 -7.03 -3.69
CA ALA A 58 -20.36 -8.30 -4.30
C ALA A 58 -20.37 -8.16 -5.84
N ASP A 59 -21.46 -8.58 -6.49
CA ASP A 59 -21.60 -8.55 -7.95
C ASP A 59 -22.14 -7.22 -8.50
N ARG A 60 -22.21 -6.19 -7.66
CA ARG A 60 -22.75 -4.87 -8.06
C ARG A 60 -21.66 -3.81 -8.03
N GLN A 61 -21.50 -3.11 -9.15
CA GLN A 61 -20.67 -1.90 -9.18
C GLN A 61 -21.29 -0.80 -8.31
N ILE A 62 -20.51 -0.32 -7.36
CA ILE A 62 -20.86 0.76 -6.44
C ILE A 62 -20.06 2.03 -6.73
N GLY A 63 -19.12 2.02 -7.68
CA GLY A 63 -18.37 3.22 -8.01
C GLY A 63 -17.18 2.99 -8.92
N TYR A 64 -16.27 3.95 -8.89
CA TYR A 64 -15.03 3.91 -9.66
C TYR A 64 -13.88 4.54 -8.88
N ALA A 65 -12.68 4.17 -9.27
CA ALA A 65 -11.45 4.85 -8.89
C ALA A 65 -10.61 5.15 -10.13
N SER A 66 -9.89 6.25 -10.13
CA SER A 66 -8.93 6.60 -11.17
C SER A 66 -7.63 7.05 -10.53
N VAL A 67 -6.52 6.57 -11.07
CA VAL A 67 -5.17 6.96 -10.67
C VAL A 67 -4.46 7.52 -11.88
N THR A 68 -4.01 8.77 -11.79
CA THR A 68 -3.26 9.46 -12.85
C THR A 68 -1.87 9.80 -12.36
N ILE A 69 -0.87 9.45 -13.15
CA ILE A 69 0.53 9.83 -12.95
C ILE A 69 0.90 10.81 -14.06
N ASP A 70 1.22 12.03 -13.66
CA ASP A 70 1.76 13.05 -14.56
C ASP A 70 3.25 13.24 -14.29
N THR A 71 4.06 13.14 -15.35
CA THR A 71 5.51 13.39 -15.28
C THR A 71 5.80 14.88 -15.36
N MET A 72 6.54 15.40 -14.39
CA MET A 72 6.91 16.82 -14.29
C MET A 72 8.43 17.00 -14.25
N ALA A 73 8.93 18.22 -14.49
CA ALA A 73 10.37 18.49 -14.45
C ALA A 73 11.04 18.11 -13.11
N ALA A 74 10.32 18.26 -12.00
CA ALA A 74 10.84 18.02 -10.64
C ALA A 74 10.55 16.59 -10.09
N GLY A 75 9.79 15.75 -10.80
CA GLY A 75 9.32 14.45 -10.32
C GLY A 75 7.97 14.06 -10.91
N PHE A 76 7.06 13.54 -10.09
CA PHE A 76 5.74 13.07 -10.54
C PHE A 76 4.63 13.67 -9.69
N LYS A 77 3.49 13.94 -10.33
CA LYS A 77 2.24 14.20 -9.64
C LYS A 77 1.36 12.97 -9.76
N LEU A 78 0.99 12.39 -8.62
CA LEU A 78 0.02 11.32 -8.55
C LEU A 78 -1.31 11.90 -8.07
N SER A 79 -2.37 11.69 -8.84
CA SER A 79 -3.73 12.11 -8.48
C SER A 79 -4.64 10.89 -8.45
N GLU A 80 -5.26 10.64 -7.30
CA GLU A 80 -6.24 9.58 -7.13
C GLU A 80 -7.61 10.20 -6.87
N VAL A 81 -8.63 9.71 -7.56
CA VAL A 81 -10.03 10.05 -7.33
C VAL A 81 -10.82 8.76 -7.18
N MET A 82 -11.58 8.65 -6.11
CA MET A 82 -12.49 7.54 -5.85
C MET A 82 -13.89 8.09 -5.58
N ALA A 83 -14.90 7.57 -6.25
CA ALA A 83 -16.29 7.95 -6.04
C ALA A 83 -17.14 6.70 -5.84
N LEU A 84 -17.86 6.64 -4.72
CA LEU A 84 -18.66 5.49 -4.30
C LEU A 84 -20.08 5.93 -4.02
N ASP A 85 -21.04 5.14 -4.47
CA ASP A 85 -22.44 5.20 -4.11
C ASP A 85 -22.69 4.16 -3.02
N VAL A 86 -22.63 4.60 -1.76
CA VAL A 86 -22.78 3.74 -0.59
C VAL A 86 -24.26 3.66 -0.22
N PRO A 87 -24.87 2.47 -0.21
CA PRO A 87 -26.22 2.30 0.30
C PRO A 87 -26.23 2.51 1.83
N GLU A 88 -26.99 3.49 2.28
CA GLU A 88 -27.44 3.66 3.66
C GLU A 88 -28.89 3.18 3.79
N ALA A 89 -29.38 2.98 5.02
CA ALA A 89 -30.62 2.23 5.31
C ALA A 89 -31.83 2.60 4.43
N ASP A 90 -31.97 3.86 4.05
CA ASP A 90 -33.08 4.36 3.22
C ASP A 90 -32.62 5.26 2.07
N SER A 91 -31.31 5.36 1.80
CA SER A 91 -30.77 6.28 0.80
C SER A 91 -29.43 5.82 0.21
N ILE A 92 -29.05 6.39 -0.93
CA ILE A 92 -27.71 6.20 -1.50
C ILE A 92 -26.90 7.46 -1.21
N ARG A 93 -25.79 7.31 -0.48
CA ARG A 93 -24.87 8.40 -0.20
C ARG A 93 -23.66 8.31 -1.12
N ARG A 94 -23.46 9.34 -1.95
CA ARG A 94 -22.23 9.51 -2.73
C ARG A 94 -21.09 9.96 -1.81
N VAL A 95 -20.00 9.20 -1.79
CA VAL A 95 -18.74 9.53 -1.09
C VAL A 95 -17.66 9.72 -2.15
N THR A 96 -17.01 10.88 -2.17
CA THR A 96 -15.93 11.16 -3.12
C THR A 96 -14.65 11.46 -2.38
N ARG A 97 -13.62 10.64 -2.56
CA ARG A 97 -12.29 10.86 -1.97
C ARG A 97 -11.31 11.29 -3.05
N ARG A 98 -10.53 12.34 -2.76
CA ARG A 98 -9.41 12.75 -3.59
C ARG A 98 -8.12 12.79 -2.79
N THR A 99 -7.08 12.22 -3.38
CA THR A 99 -5.71 12.23 -2.87
C THR A 99 -4.81 12.81 -3.94
N GLU A 100 -3.97 13.79 -3.58
CA GLU A 100 -2.93 14.32 -4.46
C GLU A 100 -1.58 14.16 -3.77
N LEU A 101 -0.58 13.67 -4.48
CA LEU A 101 0.76 13.43 -3.97
C LEU A 101 1.78 13.96 -4.97
N VAL A 102 2.82 14.62 -4.49
CA VAL A 102 3.98 14.98 -5.29
C VAL A 102 5.14 14.09 -4.89
N LEU A 103 5.72 13.40 -5.86
CA LEU A 103 6.84 12.50 -5.69
C LEU A 103 8.10 13.11 -6.34
N SER A 104 9.28 12.84 -5.79
CA SER A 104 10.55 13.14 -6.45
C SER A 104 10.80 12.18 -7.63
N ARG A 105 11.87 12.43 -8.40
CA ARG A 105 12.36 11.50 -9.43
C ARG A 105 12.78 10.12 -8.91
N SER A 106 12.98 9.99 -7.60
CA SER A 106 13.28 8.73 -6.91
C SER A 106 12.06 8.17 -6.16
N LEU A 107 10.85 8.60 -6.57
CA LEU A 107 9.55 8.32 -5.92
C LEU A 107 9.49 8.60 -4.42
N ARG A 108 10.30 9.52 -3.91
CA ARG A 108 10.17 9.97 -2.51
C ARG A 108 9.03 10.97 -2.40
N LEU A 109 8.18 10.76 -1.40
CA LEU A 109 7.11 11.68 -1.08
C LEU A 109 7.67 13.07 -0.74
N ARG A 110 7.24 14.09 -1.50
CA ARG A 110 7.59 15.50 -1.28
C ARG A 110 6.47 16.23 -0.55
N SER A 111 5.24 16.04 -1.03
CA SER A 111 4.07 16.64 -0.43
C SER A 111 2.86 15.75 -0.62
N LEU A 112 1.96 15.85 0.36
CA LEU A 112 0.63 15.26 0.34
C LEU A 112 -0.35 16.44 0.32
N GLY A 113 -1.21 16.46 -0.69
CA GLY A 113 -2.32 17.40 -0.79
C GLY A 113 -3.37 17.12 0.29
N PRO A 114 -4.18 18.13 0.65
CA PRO A 114 -5.22 17.95 1.65
C PRO A 114 -6.22 16.88 1.22
N LEU A 115 -6.53 15.95 2.13
CA LEU A 115 -7.55 14.95 1.88
C LEU A 115 -8.91 15.64 1.74
N ARG A 116 -9.55 15.51 0.58
CA ARG A 116 -10.91 16.01 0.35
C ARG A 116 -11.85 14.81 0.24
N SER A 117 -12.89 14.78 1.08
CA SER A 117 -13.92 13.74 1.21
C SER A 117 -15.31 14.31 0.99
#